data_AF-A0A2X5NNG0-F1
#
_entry.id   AF-A0A2X5NNG0-F1
#
_cell.length_a   1.000
_cell.length_b   1.000
_cell.length_c   1.000
_cell.angle_alpha   90.00
_cell.angle_beta   90.00
_cell.angle_gamma   90.00
#
_symmetry.space_group_name_H-M   'P 1'
#
loop_
_entity.id
_entity.type
_entity.pdbx_description
1 polymer ?
#
loop_
_entity_poly.entity_id
_entity_poly.type
_entity_poly.pdbx_seq_one_letter_code
_entity_poly.pdbx_strand_id
1 'polypeptide(L)' 'MSLMSGIYNIGIGAGALIGNQVSAHVGMSAVGYVGAAFGAVSLLWCLYSLRKYPQLRSNF' A
#
# COMPACT_ATOMS: atom_id res chain seq x y z
N MET A 1 14.80 -12.09 5.38
CA MET A 1 14.41 -10.88 6.14
C MET A 1 14.81 -9.56 5.46
N SER A 2 15.93 -9.48 4.72
CA SER A 2 16.36 -8.23 4.05
C SER A 2 15.37 -7.72 2.98
N LEU A 3 14.86 -8.61 2.12
CA LEU A 3 13.97 -8.22 1.01
C LEU A 3 12.67 -7.53 1.50
N MET A 4 12.04 -8.07 2.55
CA MET A 4 10.82 -7.49 3.11
C MET A 4 11.08 -6.09 3.67
N SER A 5 12.19 -5.90 4.40
CA SER A 5 12.58 -4.59 4.93
C SER A 5 12.88 -3.58 3.81
N GLY A 6 13.56 -4.02 2.74
CA GLY A 6 13.81 -3.19 1.57
C GLY A 6 12.52 -2.69 0.91
N ILE A 7 11.54 -3.58 0.72
CA ILE A 7 10.23 -3.21 0.15
C ILE A 7 9.48 -2.25 1.08
N TYR A 8 9.53 -2.46 2.40
CA TYR A 8 8.93 -1.52 3.37
C TYR A 8 9.52 -0.12 3.27
N ASN A 9 10.85 0.00 3.19
CA ASN A 9 11.51 1.30 3.07
C ASN A 9 11.14 2.01 1.76
N ILE A 10 11.09 1.26 0.65
CA ILE A 10 10.62 1.77 -0.65
C ILE A 10 9.18 2.27 -0.53
N GLY A 11 8.30 1.53 0.15
CA GLY A 11 6.91 1.94 0.37
C GLY A 11 6.79 3.25 1.15
N ILE A 12 7.60 3.43 2.20
CA ILE A 12 7.64 4.68 2.98
C ILE A 12 8.12 5.84 2.11
N GLY A 13 9.21 5.67 1.37
CA GLY A 13 9.76 6.69 0.48
C GLY A 13 8.79 7.08 -0.65
N ALA A 14 8.18 6.09 -1.31
CA ALA A 14 7.19 6.30 -2.37
C ALA A 14 5.94 7.00 -1.84
N GLY A 15 5.44 6.59 -0.66
CA GLY A 15 4.28 7.22 -0.02
C GLY A 15 4.53 8.69 0.33
N ALA A 16 5.71 9.02 0.85
CA ALA A 16 6.09 10.40 1.14
C ALA A 16 6.19 11.26 -0.14
N LEU A 17 6.76 10.69 -1.22
CA LEU A 17 6.90 11.40 -2.49
C LEU A 17 5.53 11.67 -3.14
N ILE A 18 4.63 10.67 -3.18
CA ILE A 18 3.27 10.83 -3.68
C ILE A 18 2.49 11.83 -2.82
N GLY A 19 2.60 11.73 -1.48
CA GLY A 19 1.94 12.65 -0.56
C GLY A 19 2.37 14.10 -0.78
N ASN A 20 3.67 14.34 -1.02
CA ASN A 20 4.19 15.67 -1.36
C ASN A 20 3.64 16.18 -2.71
N GLN A 21 3.61 15.32 -3.74
CA GLN A 21 3.09 15.69 -5.06
C GLN A 21 1.60 16.05 -5.03
N VAL A 22 0.80 15.25 -4.32
CA VAL A 22 -0.64 15.50 -4.16
C VAL A 22 -0.88 16.77 -3.36
N SER A 23 -0.11 17.00 -2.30
CA SER A 23 -0.19 18.22 -1.50
C SER A 23 0.14 19.47 -2.32
N ALA A 24 1.16 19.39 -3.19
CA ALA A 24 1.62 20.51 -4.01
C ALA A 24 0.68 20.85 -5.18
N HIS A 25 0.06 19.86 -5.83
CA HIS A 25 -0.71 20.07 -7.07
C HIS A 25 -2.23 20.10 -6.85
N VAL A 26 -2.76 19.39 -5.86
CA VAL A 26 -4.20 19.20 -5.66
C VAL A 26 -4.67 19.74 -4.32
N GLY A 27 -3.80 19.68 -3.30
CA GLY A 27 -4.05 20.17 -1.95
C GLY A 27 -4.07 19.05 -0.91
N MET A 28 -3.85 19.44 0.35
CA MET A 28 -3.62 18.48 1.44
C MET A 28 -4.84 17.58 1.74
N SER A 29 -6.05 18.05 1.43
CA SER A 29 -7.29 17.27 1.54
C SER A 29 -7.31 16.04 0.62
N ALA A 30 -6.64 16.11 -0.54
CA ALA A 30 -6.62 15.02 -1.52
C ALA A 30 -5.68 13.87 -1.13
N VAL A 31 -4.70 14.12 -0.26
CA VAL A 31 -3.72 13.10 0.17
C VAL A 31 -4.40 11.91 0.82
N GLY A 32 -5.42 12.16 1.67
CA GLY A 32 -6.19 11.11 2.31
C GLY A 32 -6.95 10.23 1.29
N TYR A 33 -7.56 10.84 0.28
CA TYR A 33 -8.27 10.11 -0.77
C TYR A 33 -7.34 9.25 -1.62
N VAL A 34 -6.16 9.78 -1.99
CA VAL A 34 -5.15 9.02 -2.74
C VAL A 34 -4.62 7.85 -1.91
N GLY A 35 -4.31 8.09 -0.63
CA GLY A 35 -3.89 7.02 0.29
C GLY A 35 -4.95 5.94 0.47
N ALA A 36 -6.22 6.33 0.60
CA ALA A 36 -7.35 5.40 0.71
C ALA A 36 -7.50 4.53 -0.55
N ALA A 37 -7.28 5.09 -1.75
CA ALA A 37 -7.30 4.32 -3.00
C ALA A 37 -6.21 3.23 -3.02
N PHE A 38 -4.96 3.58 -2.67
CA PHE A 38 -3.87 2.60 -2.57
C PHE A 38 -4.14 1.53 -1.49
N GLY A 39 -4.71 1.94 -0.35
CA GLY A 39 -5.13 1.03 0.71
C GLY A 39 -6.21 0.04 0.24
N ALA A 40 -7.22 0.52 -0.48
CA ALA A 40 -8.29 -0.30 -1.01
C ALA A 40 -7.77 -1.33 -2.04
N VAL A 41 -6.90 -0.92 -2.96
CA VAL A 41 -6.25 -1.84 -3.93
C VAL A 41 -5.46 -2.91 -3.20
N SER A 42 -4.69 -2.53 -2.17
CA SER A 42 -3.90 -3.46 -1.37
C SER A 42 -4.78 -4.46 -0.61
N LEU A 43 -5.92 -4.00 -0.08
CA LEU A 43 -6.89 -4.85 0.62
C LEU A 43 -7.55 -5.84 -0.33
N LEU A 44 -7.98 -5.39 -1.52
CA LEU A 44 -8.54 -6.27 -2.55
C LEU A 44 -7.52 -7.32 -2.99
N TRP A 45 -6.26 -6.93 -3.18
CA TRP A 45 -5.19 -7.86 -3.52
C TRP A 45 -4.93 -8.88 -2.41
N CYS A 46 -4.94 -8.44 -1.15
CA CYS A 46 -4.79 -9.30 0.02
C CYS A 46 -5.93 -10.35 0.07
N LEU A 47 -7.19 -9.90 -0.04
CA LEU A 47 -8.36 -10.78 -0.06
C LEU A 47 -8.32 -11.76 -1.24
N TYR A 48 -7.92 -11.30 -2.43
CA TYR A 48 -7.76 -12.14 -3.61
C TYR A 48 -6.69 -13.22 -3.39
N SER A 49 -5.52 -12.84 -2.85
CA SER A 49 -4.42 -13.75 -2.58
C SER A 49 -4.82 -14.83 -1.56
N LEU A 50 -5.51 -14.44 -0.48
CA LEU A 50 -6.00 -15.37 0.54
C LEU A 50 -7.05 -16.35 -0.01
N ARG A 51 -7.89 -15.91 -0.96
CA ARG A 51 -8.87 -16.78 -1.63
C ARG A 51 -8.21 -17.74 -2.63
N LYS A 52 -7.27 -17.24 -3.42
CA LYS A 52 -6.61 -18.02 -4.49
C LYS A 52 -5.64 -19.04 -3.93
N TYR A 53 -4.98 -18.71 -2.82
CA TYR A 53 -3.97 -19.55 -2.20
C TYR A 53 -4.40 -19.96 -0.79
N PRO A 54 -5.27 -20.97 -0.65
CA PRO A 54 -5.71 -21.44 0.66
C PRO A 54 -4.54 -21.99 1.52
N GLN A 55 -3.41 -22.31 0.90
CA GLN A 55 -2.13 -22.67 1.54
C GLN A 55 -1.61 -21.56 2.49
N LEU A 56 -1.94 -20.30 2.22
CA LEU A 56 -1.59 -19.14 3.07
C LEU A 56 -2.45 -19.07 4.33
N ARG A 57 -3.61 -19.76 4.38
CA ARG A 57 -4.51 -19.79 5.54
C ARG A 57 -4.09 -20.82 6.59
N SER A 58 -3.39 -21.88 6.18
CA SER A 58 -3.05 -23.03 7.05
C SER A 58 -1.73 -22.89 7.81
N ASN A 59 -1.01 -21.79 7.66
CA ASN A 59 0.27 -21.51 8.34
C ASN A 59 0.13 -20.46 9.48
N PHE A 60 -1.10 -20.26 9.99
CA PHE A 60 -1.37 -19.48 11.20
C PHE A 60 -1.44 -20.39 12.42
#